data_AF-A0A384IK65-F1
#
_entry.id   AF-A0A384IK65-F1
#
_cell.length_a   1.000
_cell.length_b   1.000
_cell.length_c   1.000
_cell.angle_alpha   90.00
_cell.angle_beta   90.00
_cell.angle_gamma   90.00
#
_symmetry.space_group_name_H-M   'P 1'
#
loop_
_entity.id
_entity.type
_entity.pdbx_description
1 polymer ?
#
loop_
_entity_poly.entity_id
_entity_poly.type
_entity_poly.pdbx_seq_one_letter_code
_entity_poly.pdbx_strand_id
1 'polypeptide(L)'
;MNSDLDVSALAVNVTIPPELRWTDTRRGTEFQLTTLNIRLLKDGHLAAKAYGRPVEGGRGAYVSFPVPDRPELATLISEAATRASTLWATHRGLD
;
A
#
# COMPACT_ATOMS: atom_id res chain seq x y z
N MET A 1 -19.67 -20.51 -20.47
CA MET A 1 -19.20 -20.38 -19.07
C MET A 1 -19.17 -18.90 -18.76
N ASN A 2 -20.21 -18.35 -18.13
CA ASN A 2 -20.10 -17.04 -17.53
C ASN A 2 -19.62 -17.29 -16.10
N SER A 3 -18.32 -17.47 -15.94
CA SER A 3 -17.70 -17.49 -14.62
C SER A 3 -17.64 -16.04 -14.16
N ASP A 4 -18.67 -15.57 -13.47
CA ASP A 4 -18.59 -14.29 -12.76
C ASP A 4 -17.33 -14.35 -11.89
N LEU A 5 -16.35 -13.50 -12.20
CA LEU A 5 -15.08 -13.47 -11.52
C LEU A 5 -15.30 -12.96 -10.09
N ASP A 6 -15.03 -13.78 -9.06
CA ASP A 6 -15.03 -13.31 -7.67
C ASP A 6 -13.77 -12.49 -7.39
N VAL A 7 -13.89 -11.18 -7.51
CA VAL A 7 -12.82 -10.24 -7.14
C VAL A 7 -12.85 -10.04 -5.63
N SER A 8 -11.98 -10.76 -4.92
CA SER A 8 -11.99 -10.75 -3.45
C SER A 8 -11.44 -9.47 -2.81
N ALA A 9 -10.44 -8.85 -3.45
CA ALA A 9 -9.85 -7.56 -3.07
C ALA A 9 -8.98 -7.03 -4.22
N LEU A 10 -8.93 -5.71 -4.39
CA LEU A 10 -7.94 -5.04 -5.25
C LEU A 10 -6.86 -4.43 -4.36
N ALA A 11 -5.60 -4.48 -4.81
CA ALA A 11 -4.49 -3.86 -4.09
C ALA A 11 -3.58 -3.05 -5.00
N VAL A 12 -3.10 -1.90 -4.51
CA VAL A 12 -2.04 -1.11 -5.14
C VAL A 12 -0.88 -0.90 -4.19
N ASN A 13 0.31 -0.82 -4.77
CA ASN A 13 1.52 -0.43 -4.05
C ASN A 13 1.87 1.01 -4.41
N VAL A 14 2.11 1.83 -3.38
CA VAL A 14 2.39 3.25 -3.51
C VAL A 14 3.70 3.56 -2.81
N THR A 15 4.60 4.25 -3.49
CA THR A 15 5.82 4.76 -2.86
C THR A 15 5.47 5.90 -1.92
N ILE A 16 5.95 5.83 -0.68
CA ILE A 16 5.77 6.92 0.30
C ILE A 16 6.76 8.05 -0.04
N PRO A 17 6.28 9.29 -0.25
CA PRO A 17 7.14 10.47 -0.43
C PRO A 17 8.12 10.62 0.74
N PRO A 18 9.40 11.00 0.50
CA PRO A 18 10.43 11.06 1.55
C PRO A 18 10.00 11.77 2.83
N GLU A 19 9.31 12.91 2.70
CA GLU A 19 8.81 13.75 3.80
C GLU A 19 7.70 13.10 4.63
N LEU A 20 7.01 12.09 4.08
CA LEU A 20 5.97 11.34 4.78
C LEU A 20 6.47 10.00 5.33
N ARG A 21 7.73 9.63 5.09
CA ARG A 21 8.30 8.39 5.62
C ARG A 21 8.48 8.48 7.12
N TRP A 22 8.32 7.33 7.78
CA TRP A 22 8.63 7.18 9.19
C TRP A 22 9.39 5.89 9.39
N THR A 23 9.85 5.70 10.62
CA THR A 23 10.59 4.54 11.05
C THR A 23 9.81 3.83 12.14
N ASP A 24 9.80 2.50 12.10
CA ASP A 24 9.13 1.66 13.10
C ASP A 24 9.96 0.41 13.37
N THR A 25 9.73 -0.25 14.49
CA THR A 25 10.53 -1.37 14.98
C THR A 25 9.71 -2.65 15.04
N ARG A 26 10.27 -3.74 14.51
CA ARG A 26 9.69 -5.08 14.64
C ARG A 26 10.76 -6.06 15.08
N ARG A 27 10.51 -6.78 16.19
CA ARG A 27 11.42 -7.81 16.73
C ARG A 27 12.86 -7.30 16.91
N GLY A 28 13.02 -6.06 17.37
CA GLY A 28 14.32 -5.43 17.61
C GLY A 28 15.03 -4.87 16.38
N THR A 29 14.45 -4.98 15.18
CA THR A 29 14.99 -4.38 13.96
C THR A 29 14.20 -3.14 13.59
N GLU A 30 14.91 -2.06 13.29
CA GLU A 30 14.36 -0.78 12.86
C GLU A 30 14.19 -0.74 11.32
N PHE A 31 13.04 -0.27 10.84
CA PHE A 31 12.71 -0.23 9.42
C PHE A 31 12.27 1.18 9.02
N GLN A 32 12.86 1.72 7.94
CA GLN A 32 12.31 2.90 7.29
C GLN A 32 11.18 2.48 6.34
N LEU A 33 9.96 2.96 6.57
CA LEU A 33 8.79 2.64 5.76
C LEU A 33 8.81 3.46 4.48
N THR A 34 8.78 2.78 3.34
CA THR A 34 8.94 3.39 2.01
C THR A 34 7.77 3.09 1.06
N THR A 35 6.89 2.17 1.43
CA THR A 35 5.80 1.71 0.55
C THR A 35 4.52 1.50 1.35
N LEU A 36 3.38 1.91 0.81
CA LEU A 36 2.05 1.54 1.26
C LEU A 36 1.49 0.46 0.33
N ASN A 37 0.93 -0.60 0.90
CA ASN A 37 -0.03 -1.46 0.22
C ASN A 37 -1.43 -0.99 0.62
N ILE A 38 -2.22 -0.57 -0.36
CA ILE A 38 -3.60 -0.10 -0.16
C ILE A 38 -4.53 -1.12 -0.79
N ARG A 39 -5.55 -1.57 -0.06
CA ARG A 39 -6.53 -2.55 -0.48
C ARG A 39 -7.93 -1.95 -0.50
N LEU A 40 -8.66 -2.16 -1.59
CA LEU A 40 -10.10 -1.98 -1.64
C LEU A 40 -10.77 -3.27 -1.15
N LEU A 41 -11.52 -3.15 -0.06
CA LEU A 41 -12.27 -4.24 0.56
C LEU A 41 -13.64 -4.42 -0.13
N LYS A 42 -14.29 -5.56 0.11
CA LYS A 42 -15.60 -5.90 -0.49
C LYS A 42 -16.71 -4.93 -0.10
N ASP A 43 -16.59 -4.25 1.04
CA ASP A 43 -17.57 -3.27 1.54
C ASP A 43 -17.30 -1.84 1.03
N GLY A 44 -16.30 -1.65 0.16
CA GLY A 44 -15.93 -0.36 -0.42
C GLY A 44 -14.93 0.45 0.40
N HIS A 45 -14.56 0.00 1.61
CA HIS A 45 -13.56 0.71 2.42
C HIS A 45 -12.13 0.39 1.98
N LEU A 46 -11.22 1.31 2.31
CA LEU A 46 -9.78 1.12 2.10
C LEU A 46 -9.10 0.61 3.37
N ALA A 47 -8.22 -0.38 3.22
CA ALA A 47 -7.28 -0.80 4.25
C ALA A 47 -5.85 -0.57 3.77
N ALA A 48 -4.97 -0.09 4.65
CA ALA A 48 -3.58 0.17 4.30
C ALA A 48 -2.60 -0.46 5.28
N LYS A 49 -1.46 -0.90 4.75
CA LYS A 49 -0.29 -1.36 5.51
C LYS A 49 0.98 -0.77 4.93
N ALA A 50 1.93 -0.44 5.79
CA ALA A 50 3.22 0.08 5.38
C ALA A 50 4.28 -1.03 5.35
N TYR A 51 5.25 -0.88 4.45
CA TYR A 51 6.39 -1.76 4.28
C TYR A 51 7.65 -0.94 4.16
N GLY A 52 8.75 -1.48 4.69
CA GLY A 52 10.01 -0.78 4.77
C GLY A 52 11.21 -1.68 4.56
N ARG A 53 12.38 -1.06 4.58
CA ARG A 53 13.67 -1.74 4.57
C ARG A 53 14.37 -1.51 5.92
N PRO A 54 15.17 -2.48 6.40
CA PRO A 54 15.96 -2.28 7.62
C PRO A 54 16.85 -1.06 7.46
N VAL A 55 16.93 -0.22 8.48
CA VAL A 55 17.78 0.98 8.47
C VAL A 55 19.25 0.61 8.36
N GLU A 56 19.67 -0.46 9.04
CA GLU A 56 21.04 -1.01 8.98
C GLU A 56 21.38 -1.69 7.64
N GLY A 57 20.44 -1.73 6.70
CA GLY A 57 20.61 -2.36 5.40
C GLY A 57 20.30 -3.86 5.40
N GLY A 58 20.51 -4.50 4.24
CA GLY A 58 20.16 -5.90 4.01
C GLY A 58 18.74 -6.11 3.47
N ARG A 59 18.39 -7.38 3.24
CA ARG A 59 17.04 -7.76 2.79
C ARG A 59 16.14 -7.86 4.01
N GLY A 60 15.27 -6.88 4.21
CA GLY A 60 14.23 -6.98 5.22
C GLY A 60 13.30 -8.16 4.92
N ALA A 61 12.88 -8.86 5.98
CA ALA A 61 11.73 -9.73 5.87
C ALA A 61 10.51 -8.93 5.38
N TYR A 62 9.61 -9.56 4.64
CA TYR A 62 8.37 -8.93 4.20
C TYR A 62 7.43 -8.76 5.39
N VAL A 63 7.64 -7.68 6.15
CA VAL A 63 6.91 -7.35 7.37
C VAL A 63 6.09 -6.10 7.10
N SER A 64 4.81 -6.17 7.48
CA SER A 64 3.91 -5.03 7.42
C SER A 64 3.82 -4.29 8.75
N PHE A 65 3.59 -2.99 8.67
CA PHE A 65 3.44 -2.08 9.79
C PHE A 65 2.08 -1.36 9.70
N PRO A 66 1.46 -1.00 10.83
CA PRO A 66 0.30 -0.12 10.83
C PRO A 66 0.67 1.23 10.23
N VAL A 67 -0.29 1.86 9.55
CA VAL A 67 -0.16 3.25 9.11
C VAL A 67 -0.56 4.14 10.27
N PRO A 68 0.29 5.10 10.70
CA PRO A 68 -0.07 6.01 11.79
C PRO A 68 -1.21 6.94 11.36
N ASP A 69 -2.01 7.36 12.33
CA ASP A 69 -3.11 8.30 12.10
C ASP A 69 -2.57 9.71 11.84
N ARG A 70 -2.25 9.99 10.57
CA ARG A 70 -1.76 11.27 10.08
C ARG A 70 -2.60 11.70 8.88
N PRO A 71 -3.18 12.92 8.88
CA PRO A 71 -4.01 13.41 7.80
C PRO A 71 -3.33 13.31 6.42
N GLU A 72 -2.03 13.58 6.34
CA GLU A 72 -1.26 13.54 5.10
C GLU A 72 -1.16 12.13 4.50
N LEU A 73 -1.06 11.11 5.36
CA LEU A 73 -1.06 9.70 4.91
C LEU A 73 -2.46 9.25 4.48
N ALA A 74 -3.51 9.71 5.16
CA ALA A 74 -4.89 9.46 4.76
C ALA A 74 -5.19 10.07 3.38
N THR A 75 -4.75 11.31 3.13
CA THR A 75 -4.84 11.96 1.83
C THR A 75 -4.08 11.17 0.76
N LEU A 76 -2.82 10.80 1.02
CA LEU A 76 -2.03 9.98 0.10
C LEU A 76 -2.73 8.67 -0.27
N ILE A 77 -3.35 8.00 0.71
CA ILE A 77 -4.09 6.75 0.50
C ILE A 77 -5.30 6.97 -0.41
N SER A 78 -6.09 8.02 -0.16
CA SER A 78 -7.29 8.34 -0.94
C SER A 78 -6.96 8.73 -2.39
N GLU A 79 -5.96 9.60 -2.57
CA GLU A 79 -5.51 10.04 -3.88
C GLU A 79 -4.94 8.88 -4.70
N ALA A 80 -4.16 8.01 -4.06
CA ALA A 80 -3.60 6.84 -4.74
C ALA A 80 -4.68 5.86 -5.19
N ALA A 81 -5.70 5.61 -4.36
CA ALA A 81 -6.83 4.76 -4.74
C ALA A 81 -7.61 5.36 -5.93
N THR A 82 -7.82 6.68 -5.93
CA THR A 82 -8.47 7.40 -7.03
C THR A 82 -7.66 7.36 -8.32
N ARG A 83 -6.34 7.53 -8.22
CA ARG A 83 -5.45 7.40 -9.37
C ARG A 83 -5.45 5.98 -9.93
N ALA A 84 -5.42 4.98 -9.04
CA ALA A 84 -5.43 3.58 -9.41
C ALA A 84 -6.71 3.19 -10.15
N SER A 85 -7.88 3.65 -9.70
CA SER A 85 -9.15 3.38 -10.38
C SER A 85 -9.14 3.92 -11.82
N THR A 86 -8.58 5.12 -12.03
CA THR A 86 -8.41 5.70 -13.36
C THR A 86 -7.48 4.87 -14.25
N LEU A 87 -6.36 4.39 -13.70
CA LEU A 87 -5.41 3.54 -14.43
C LEU A 87 -6.03 2.20 -14.82
N TRP A 88 -6.75 1.56 -13.91
CA TRP A 88 -7.46 0.32 -14.22
C TRP A 88 -8.56 0.53 -15.26
N ALA A 89 -9.38 1.58 -15.16
CA ALA A 89 -10.44 1.86 -16.11
C ALA A 89 -9.93 2.10 -17.55
N THR A 90 -8.65 2.45 -17.71
CA THR A 90 -8.03 2.78 -19.00
C THR A 90 -6.97 1.76 -19.43
N HIS A 91 -6.92 0.58 -18.79
CA HIS A 91 -5.90 -0.43 -19.09
C HIS A 91 -5.97 -0.90 -20.54
N ARG A 92 -4.82 -1.21 -21.15
CA ARG A 92 -4.75 -1.67 -22.56
C ARG A 92 -4.66 -3.19 -22.72
N GLY A 93 -4.78 -3.94 -21.64
CA GLY A 93 -4.62 -5.41 -21.65
C GLY A 93 -3.16 -5.81 -21.42
N LEU A 94 -2.84 -7.06 -21.77
CA LEU A 94 -1.48 -7.60 -21.74
C LEU A 94 -0.82 -7.38 -23.10
N ASP A 95 0.49 -7.13 -23.11
CA ASP A 95 1.32 -7.12 -24.33
C ASP A 95 1.82 -8.55 -24.66
#